data_AF-A0A2V6X249-F1
#
_entry.id   AF-A0A2V6X249-F1
#
_cell.length_a   1.000
_cell.length_b   1.000
_cell.length_c   1.000
_cell.angle_alpha   90.00
_cell.angle_beta   90.00
_cell.angle_gamma   90.00
#
_symmetry.space_group_name_H-M   'P 1'
#
loop_
_entity.id
_entity.type
_entity.pdbx_description
1 polymer ?
#
loop_
_entity_poly.entity_id
_entity_poly.type
_entity_poly.pdbx_seq_one_letter_code
_entity_poly.pdbx_strand_id
1 'polypeptide(L)'
;MTPLRDPVKNIVYNATAEDVHRVWVAGRRVVDGGRVLAADERAILAALQAGGERMWPRMKQFDWASRGADALSPLSYPDWE
;
A
#
# COMPACT_ATOMS: atom_id res chain seq x y z
N MET A 1 -20.11 10.34 2.60
CA MET A 1 -21.19 9.72 1.80
C MET A 1 -22.56 10.18 2.31
N THR A 2 -23.54 10.36 1.43
CA THR A 2 -24.93 10.70 1.78
C THR A 2 -25.90 9.86 0.97
N PRO A 3 -27.04 9.44 1.54
CA PRO A 3 -27.54 9.76 2.88
C PRO A 3 -26.84 8.99 4.02
N LEU A 4 -26.77 9.61 5.22
CA LEU A 4 -26.15 9.03 6.42
C LEU A 4 -27.21 8.87 7.52
N ARG A 5 -27.62 7.62 7.80
CA ARG A 5 -28.61 7.30 8.84
C ARG A 5 -27.97 6.78 10.13
N ASP A 6 -26.97 5.91 10.00
CA ASP A 6 -26.27 5.26 11.11
C ASP A 6 -24.76 5.39 10.87
N PRO A 7 -24.07 6.28 11.60
CA PRO A 7 -22.65 6.54 11.37
C PRO A 7 -21.76 5.34 11.72
N VAL A 8 -22.14 4.50 12.68
CA VAL A 8 -21.35 3.31 13.05
C VAL A 8 -21.43 2.27 11.95
N LYS A 9 -22.64 1.97 11.44
CA LYS A 9 -22.79 1.08 10.29
C LYS A 9 -22.13 1.64 9.04
N ASN A 10 -22.12 2.96 8.86
CA ASN A 10 -21.42 3.56 7.74
C ASN A 10 -19.90 3.33 7.84
N ILE A 11 -19.30 3.50 9.02
CA ILE A 11 -17.89 3.17 9.27
C ILE A 11 -17.61 1.69 9.01
N VAL A 12 -18.44 0.78 9.54
CA VAL A 12 -18.18 -0.67 9.42
C VAL A 12 -18.35 -1.20 7.99
N TYR A 13 -19.38 -0.74 7.28
CA TYR A 13 -19.77 -1.34 6.00
C TYR A 13 -19.35 -0.55 4.77
N ASN A 14 -18.94 0.71 4.90
CA ASN A 14 -18.69 1.57 3.73
C ASN A 14 -17.39 2.37 3.81
N ALA A 15 -16.86 2.67 5.00
CA ALA A 15 -15.65 3.47 5.11
C ALA A 15 -14.40 2.68 4.67
N THR A 16 -13.42 3.41 4.15
CA THR A 16 -12.11 2.88 3.78
C THR A 16 -11.01 3.52 4.65
N ALA A 17 -9.76 3.07 4.48
CA ALA A 17 -8.63 3.64 5.23
C ALA A 17 -8.43 5.14 4.92
N GLU A 18 -8.79 5.56 3.72
CA GLU A 18 -8.67 6.94 3.22
C GLU A 18 -9.64 7.92 3.92
N ASP A 19 -10.71 7.42 4.55
CA ASP A 19 -11.65 8.26 5.31
C ASP A 19 -11.06 8.77 6.64
N VAL A 20 -9.89 8.26 7.07
CA VAL A 20 -9.22 8.69 8.30
C VAL A 20 -8.58 10.07 8.12
N HIS A 21 -9.23 11.10 8.64
CA HIS A 21 -8.72 12.48 8.51
C HIS A 21 -7.62 12.85 9.51
N ARG A 22 -7.69 12.39 10.78
CA ARG A 22 -6.78 12.84 11.84
C ARG A 22 -6.60 11.79 12.94
N VAL A 23 -5.37 11.58 13.40
CA VAL A 23 -5.01 10.58 14.43
C VAL A 23 -4.05 11.20 15.44
N TRP A 24 -4.25 10.87 16.72
CA TRP A 24 -3.37 11.27 17.82
C TRP A 24 -2.91 10.06 18.63
N VAL A 25 -1.66 10.08 19.09
CA VAL A 25 -1.06 9.07 19.96
C VAL A 25 -0.36 9.79 21.11
N ALA A 26 -0.76 9.52 22.35
CA ALA A 26 -0.24 10.18 23.56
C ALA A 26 -0.23 11.72 23.45
N GLY A 27 -1.31 12.31 22.92
CA GLY A 27 -1.45 13.75 22.73
C GLY A 27 -0.73 14.32 21.50
N ARG A 28 0.12 13.55 20.82
CA ARG A 28 0.82 13.98 19.59
C ARG A 28 -0.01 13.62 18.35
N ARG A 29 -0.25 14.60 17.47
CA ARG A 29 -0.91 14.37 16.17
C ARG A 29 0.03 13.64 15.21
N VAL A 30 -0.38 12.49 14.69
CA VAL A 30 0.42 11.62 13.81
C VAL A 30 -0.16 11.46 12.40
N VAL A 31 -1.43 11.83 12.20
CA VAL A 31 -2.08 11.98 10.88
C VAL A 31 -2.83 13.31 10.86
N ASP A 32 -2.75 14.06 9.77
CA ASP A 32 -3.55 15.26 9.54
C ASP A 32 -3.93 15.41 8.06
N GLY A 33 -5.22 15.62 7.79
CA GLY A 33 -5.73 15.71 6.42
C GLY A 33 -5.53 14.43 5.62
N GLY A 34 -5.59 13.26 6.27
CA GLY A 34 -5.28 11.95 5.65
C GLY A 34 -3.79 11.68 5.43
N ARG A 35 -2.89 12.64 5.71
CA ARG A 35 -1.45 12.46 5.56
C ARG A 35 -0.80 12.02 6.86
N VAL A 36 0.03 10.98 6.80
CA VAL A 36 0.88 10.55 7.92
C VAL A 36 1.99 11.58 8.17
N LEU A 37 2.05 12.12 9.38
CA LEU A 37 3.07 13.08 9.83
C LEU A 37 4.27 12.41 10.50
N ALA A 38 4.09 11.17 10.95
CA ALA A 38 5.11 10.44 11.71
C ALA A 38 6.13 9.70 10.82
N ALA A 39 6.00 9.79 9.50
CA ALA A 39 6.84 9.07 8.53
C ALA A 39 6.98 9.84 7.21
N ASP A 40 8.11 9.65 6.53
CA ASP A 40 8.28 10.06 5.13
C ASP A 40 7.80 8.95 4.21
N GLU A 41 6.55 9.06 3.77
CA GLU A 41 5.90 8.09 2.90
C GLU A 41 6.66 7.91 1.58
N ARG A 42 7.20 8.99 0.99
CA ARG A 42 7.93 8.89 -0.28
C ARG A 42 9.21 8.10 -0.12
N ALA A 43 9.96 8.35 0.96
CA ALA A 43 11.17 7.59 1.26
C ALA A 43 10.87 6.11 1.52
N ILE A 44 9.78 5.81 2.24
CA ILE A 44 9.34 4.43 2.50
C ILE A 44 8.98 3.71 1.19
N LEU A 45 8.19 4.33 0.32
CA LEU A 45 7.79 3.73 -0.95
C LEU A 45 9.00 3.53 -1.88
N ALA A 46 9.94 4.47 -1.91
CA ALA A 46 11.18 4.32 -2.66
C ALA A 46 12.03 3.14 -2.13
N ALA A 47 12.13 2.99 -0.80
CA ALA A 47 12.82 1.87 -0.18
C ALA A 47 12.14 0.52 -0.48
N LEU A 48 10.80 0.50 -0.50
CA LEU A 48 10.01 -0.68 -0.87
C LEU A 48 10.29 -1.08 -2.33
N GLN A 49 10.22 -0.13 -3.26
CA GLN A 49 10.53 -0.36 -4.68
C GLN A 49 11.94 -0.92 -4.87
N ALA A 50 12.95 -0.27 -4.28
CA ALA A 50 14.33 -0.74 -4.33
C ALA A 50 14.49 -2.15 -3.71
N GLY A 51 13.69 -2.47 -2.67
CA GLY A 51 13.60 -3.80 -2.10
C GLY A 51 13.10 -4.84 -3.09
N GLY A 52 12.02 -4.53 -3.82
CA GLY A 52 11.49 -5.34 -4.90
C GLY A 52 12.52 -5.60 -6.00
N GLU A 53 13.19 -4.56 -6.47
CA GLU A 53 14.24 -4.65 -7.50
C GLU A 53 15.40 -5.57 -7.11
N ARG A 54 15.77 -5.58 -5.83
CA ARG A 54 16.77 -6.54 -5.31
C ARG A 54 16.23 -7.96 -5.22
N MET A 55 14.93 -8.13 -4.96
CA MET A 55 14.28 -9.43 -4.76
C MET A 55 13.98 -10.14 -6.08
N TRP A 56 13.41 -9.44 -7.07
CA TRP A 56 12.96 -10.02 -8.33
C TRP A 56 13.97 -10.91 -9.06
N PRO A 57 15.26 -10.54 -9.25
CA PRO A 57 16.23 -11.40 -9.93
C PRO A 57 16.55 -12.68 -9.13
N ARG A 58 16.29 -12.68 -7.82
CA ARG A 58 16.52 -13.83 -6.93
C ARG A 58 15.28 -14.73 -6.79
N MET A 59 14.13 -14.34 -7.37
CA MET A 59 12.86 -15.06 -7.20
C MET A 59 12.96 -16.54 -7.59
N LYS A 60 13.73 -16.86 -8.65
CA LYS A 60 13.98 -18.24 -9.10
C LYS A 60 14.54 -19.15 -8.01
N GLN A 61 15.31 -18.60 -7.06
CA GLN A 61 15.94 -19.37 -5.98
C GLN A 61 14.92 -19.83 -4.93
N PHE A 62 13.79 -19.13 -4.84
CA PHE A 62 12.76 -19.35 -3.83
C PHE A 62 11.44 -19.88 -4.41
N ASP A 63 11.26 -19.88 -5.74
CA ASP A 63 10.11 -20.50 -6.39
C ASP A 63 10.28 -22.01 -6.50
N TRP A 64 9.24 -22.76 -6.12
CA TRP A 64 9.24 -24.24 -6.14
C TRP A 64 9.43 -24.82 -7.55
N ALA A 65 9.06 -24.07 -8.60
CA ALA A 65 9.23 -24.44 -10.01
C ALA A 65 10.36 -23.67 -10.70
N SER A 66 11.23 -22.99 -9.92
CA SER A 66 12.38 -22.22 -10.42
C SER A 66 12.03 -21.11 -11.43
N ARG A 67 10.81 -20.57 -11.38
CA ARG A 67 10.33 -19.48 -12.26
C ARG A 67 10.88 -18.13 -11.82
N GLY A 68 11.13 -17.27 -12.81
CA GLY A 68 11.48 -15.87 -12.57
C GLY A 68 10.25 -15.01 -12.27
N ALA A 69 10.48 -13.75 -11.92
CA ALA A 69 9.40 -12.82 -11.59
C ALA A 69 8.36 -12.69 -12.70
N ASP A 70 8.81 -12.50 -13.94
CA ASP A 70 7.92 -12.26 -15.09
C ASP A 70 7.12 -13.51 -15.50
N ALA A 71 7.64 -14.71 -15.23
CA ALA A 71 6.90 -15.94 -15.48
C ALA A 71 5.86 -16.23 -14.38
N LEU A 72 6.13 -15.78 -13.14
CA LEU A 72 5.24 -15.99 -11.99
C LEU A 72 4.11 -14.96 -11.96
N SER A 73 4.42 -13.71 -12.33
CA SER A 73 3.48 -12.61 -12.47
C SER A 73 3.79 -11.82 -13.74
N PRO A 74 3.31 -12.28 -14.90
CA PRO A 74 3.52 -11.59 -16.18
C PRO A 74 2.96 -10.16 -16.15
N LEU A 75 3.62 -9.26 -16.88
CA LEU A 75 3.08 -7.93 -17.14
C LEU A 75 1.83 -8.03 -18.00
N SER A 76 0.86 -7.13 -17.78
CA SER A 76 -0.39 -7.10 -18.55
C SER A 76 -0.19 -6.76 -20.02
N TYR A 77 0.92 -6.10 -20.34
CA TYR A 77 1.32 -5.72 -21.69
C TYR A 77 2.73 -6.23 -21.97
N PRO A 78 3.05 -6.55 -23.23
CA PRO A 78 4.43 -6.81 -23.63
C PRO A 78 5.27 -5.54 -23.52
N ASP A 79 6.59 -5.70 -23.61
CA ASP A 79 7.51 -4.57 -23.76
C ASP A 79 7.17 -3.77 -25.03
N TRP A 80 7.39 -2.47 -24.98
CA TRP A 80 7.14 -1.58 -26.11
C TRP A 80 8.20 -1.79 -27.20
N GLU A 81 7.76 -1.98 -28.46
CA GLU A 81 8.63 -2.04 -29.65
C GLU A 81 8.93 -0.66 -30.25
#